data_AF-A0AAV1ADB5-F1
#
_entry.id   AF-A0AAV1ADB5-F1
#
_cell.length_a   1.000
_cell.length_b   1.000
_cell.length_c   1.000
_cell.angle_alpha   90.00
_cell.angle_beta   90.00
_cell.angle_gamma   90.00
#
_symmetry.space_group_name_H-M   'P 1'
#
loop_
_entity.id
_entity.type
_entity.pdbx_description
1 polymer ?
#
loop_
_entity_poly.entity_id
_entity_poly.type
_entity_poly.pdbx_seq_one_letter_code
_entity_poly.pdbx_strand_id
1 'polypeptide(L)'
;MIKKRYIHLTEEMLKENPNICTYDEPSLNARQDILVGQLPKQGEEAASKAIKEWGKPKSEITHLIFCTTSGVDMPGADYQLIKLLNLNPSVKRFMLYHQGCFVGGTVLRLAKDLAENNVGARVLVVCSEIIVDTFRGPNENHIDSLVGQALFGDGASSVIVGANPDTTIERPHLIFMG
;
A
#
# COMPACT_ATOMS: atom_id res chain seq x y z
N MET A 1 -13.54 6.58 18.59
CA MET A 1 -14.44 5.45 18.29
C MET A 1 -14.47 5.25 16.78
N ILE A 2 -14.20 4.04 16.29
CA ILE A 2 -14.23 3.70 14.85
C ILE A 2 -15.70 3.67 14.39
N LYS A 3 -16.06 4.44 13.36
CA LYS A 3 -17.44 4.50 12.84
C LYS A 3 -17.70 3.49 11.71
N LYS A 4 -16.72 3.32 10.83
CA LYS A 4 -16.76 2.39 9.70
C LYS A 4 -15.34 1.99 9.32
N ARG A 5 -15.20 0.83 8.67
CA ARG A 5 -13.96 0.34 8.06
C ARG A 5 -14.29 -0.15 6.66
N TYR A 6 -13.31 -0.07 5.77
CA TYR A 6 -13.40 -0.60 4.43
C TYR A 6 -12.63 -1.90 4.40
N ILE A 7 -13.25 -2.94 3.85
CA ILE A 7 -12.70 -4.30 3.84
C ILE A 7 -12.97 -4.87 2.45
N HIS A 8 -11.91 -5.29 1.78
CA HIS A 8 -11.93 -5.95 0.48
C HIS A 8 -12.53 -7.35 0.57
N LEU A 9 -12.26 -8.04 1.68
CA LEU A 9 -12.79 -9.37 1.94
C LEU A 9 -14.32 -9.33 2.07
N THR A 10 -15.01 -10.12 1.25
CA THR A 10 -16.47 -10.23 1.23
C THR A 10 -16.95 -11.57 1.78
N GLU A 11 -18.25 -11.67 2.10
CA GLU A 11 -18.84 -12.96 2.50
C GLU A 11 -18.72 -14.03 1.40
N GLU A 12 -18.77 -13.65 0.12
CA GLU A 12 -18.63 -14.57 -1.00
C GLU A 12 -17.21 -15.15 -1.04
N MET A 13 -16.19 -14.29 -0.93
CA MET A 13 -14.78 -14.73 -0.87
C MET A 13 -14.52 -15.66 0.32
N LEU A 14 -15.15 -15.41 1.46
CA LEU A 14 -15.04 -16.25 2.65
C LEU A 14 -15.72 -17.62 2.47
N LYS A 15 -16.84 -17.68 1.74
CA LYS A 15 -17.51 -18.95 1.40
C LYS A 15 -16.67 -19.78 0.44
N GLU A 16 -15.97 -19.14 -0.50
CA GLU A 16 -15.06 -19.80 -1.43
C GLU A 16 -13.77 -20.28 -0.74
N ASN A 17 -13.34 -19.60 0.33
CA ASN A 17 -12.11 -19.87 1.07
C ASN A 17 -12.39 -20.09 2.57
N PRO A 18 -13.10 -21.17 2.94
CA PRO A 18 -13.57 -21.37 4.31
C PRO A 18 -12.44 -21.51 5.35
N ASN A 19 -11.26 -21.97 4.92
CA ASN A 19 -10.08 -22.05 5.77
C ASN A 19 -9.60 -20.67 6.29
N ILE A 20 -9.89 -19.57 5.58
CA ILE A 20 -9.59 -18.20 6.03
C ILE A 20 -10.42 -17.82 7.28
N CYS A 21 -11.62 -18.38 7.43
CA CYS A 21 -12.52 -18.15 8.56
C CYS A 21 -12.12 -18.90 9.83
N THR A 22 -11.25 -19.91 9.72
CA THR A 22 -10.80 -20.69 10.87
C THR A 22 -9.74 -19.91 11.66
N TYR A 23 -9.42 -20.40 12.86
CA TYR A 23 -8.42 -19.73 13.70
C TYR A 23 -6.98 -20.01 13.23
N ASP A 24 -6.65 -21.26 12.91
CA ASP A 24 -5.28 -21.71 12.65
C ASP A 24 -5.12 -22.69 11.47
N GLU A 25 -6.17 -22.98 10.69
CA GLU A 25 -5.99 -23.84 9.53
C GLU A 25 -5.09 -23.18 8.47
N PRO A 26 -4.27 -23.98 7.76
CA PRO A 26 -3.44 -23.48 6.67
C PRO A 26 -4.27 -22.73 5.63
N SER A 27 -4.02 -21.43 5.52
CA SER A 27 -4.76 -20.53 4.63
C SER A 27 -3.87 -19.53 3.88
N LEU A 28 -2.54 -19.66 3.99
CA LEU A 28 -1.58 -18.73 3.38
C LEU A 28 -1.74 -18.61 1.86
N ASN A 29 -1.89 -19.73 1.14
CA ASN A 29 -2.00 -19.70 -0.32
C ASN A 29 -3.24 -18.91 -0.77
N ALA A 30 -4.41 -19.21 -0.21
CA ALA A 30 -5.66 -18.50 -0.52
C ALA A 30 -5.56 -17.00 -0.22
N ARG A 31 -4.90 -16.64 0.89
CA ARG A 31 -4.65 -15.23 1.26
C ARG A 31 -3.74 -14.55 0.24
N GLN A 32 -2.64 -15.20 -0.15
CA GLN A 32 -1.69 -14.66 -1.13
C GLN A 32 -2.34 -14.49 -2.51
N ASP A 33 -3.13 -15.46 -2.97
CA ASP A 33 -3.82 -15.38 -4.26
C ASP A 33 -4.72 -14.13 -4.36
N ILE A 34 -5.37 -13.75 -3.26
CA ILE A 34 -6.16 -12.52 -3.16
C ILE A 34 -5.25 -11.28 -3.13
N LEU A 35 -4.24 -11.30 -2.26
CA LEU A 35 -3.40 -10.13 -1.96
C LEU A 35 -2.54 -9.69 -3.16
N VAL A 36 -1.90 -10.64 -3.85
CA VAL A 36 -0.97 -10.36 -4.95
C VAL A 36 -1.65 -9.59 -6.09
N GLY A 37 -2.92 -9.92 -6.37
CA GLY A 37 -3.71 -9.21 -7.37
C GLY A 37 -4.24 -7.85 -6.91
N GLN A 38 -4.68 -7.76 -5.64
CA GLN A 38 -5.43 -6.60 -5.16
C GLN A 38 -4.56 -5.45 -4.65
N LEU A 39 -3.44 -5.76 -3.97
CA LEU A 39 -2.53 -4.76 -3.41
C LEU A 39 -2.06 -3.71 -4.43
N PRO A 40 -1.56 -4.10 -5.63
CA PRO A 40 -1.09 -3.13 -6.61
C PRO A 40 -2.24 -2.32 -7.23
N LYS A 41 -3.45 -2.89 -7.37
CA LYS A 41 -4.64 -2.18 -7.88
C LYS A 41 -5.08 -1.08 -6.91
N GLN A 42 -5.18 -1.40 -5.62
CA GLN A 42 -5.54 -0.40 -4.61
C GLN A 42 -4.46 0.70 -4.50
N GLY A 43 -3.18 0.30 -4.64
CA GLY A 43 -2.07 1.25 -4.74
C GLY A 43 -2.13 2.15 -5.99
N GLU A 44 -2.55 1.61 -7.14
CA GLU A 44 -2.75 2.36 -8.39
C GLU A 44 -3.82 3.44 -8.23
N GLU A 45 -4.94 3.15 -7.57
CA GLU A 45 -5.99 4.13 -7.32
C GLU A 45 -5.47 5.33 -6.52
N ALA A 46 -4.73 5.07 -5.44
CA ALA A 46 -4.14 6.11 -4.60
C ALA A 46 -3.08 6.92 -5.36
N ALA A 47 -2.17 6.23 -6.05
CA ALA A 47 -1.11 6.85 -6.85
C ALA A 47 -1.67 7.71 -7.98
N SER A 48 -2.70 7.23 -8.68
CA SER A 48 -3.33 7.97 -9.77
C SER A 48 -3.93 9.29 -9.30
N LYS A 49 -4.52 9.31 -8.10
CA LYS A 49 -5.03 10.55 -7.49
C LYS A 49 -3.89 11.49 -7.11
N ALA A 50 -2.83 10.99 -6.48
CA ALA A 50 -1.66 11.79 -6.13
C ALA A 50 -0.97 12.40 -7.37
N ILE A 51 -0.83 11.63 -8.45
CA ILE A 51 -0.27 12.10 -9.73
C ILE A 51 -1.18 13.16 -10.35
N LYS A 52 -2.50 12.93 -10.35
CA LYS A 52 -3.46 13.90 -10.88
C LYS A 52 -3.43 15.22 -10.11
N GLU A 53 -3.32 15.16 -8.78
CA GLU A 53 -3.21 16.35 -7.93
C GLU A 53 -1.89 17.08 -8.12
N TRP A 54 -0.79 16.35 -8.26
CA TRP A 54 0.52 16.92 -8.55
C TRP A 54 0.56 17.68 -9.88
N GLY A 55 -0.26 17.27 -10.85
CA GLY A 55 -0.50 18.03 -12.08
C GLY A 55 0.63 18.00 -13.10
N LYS A 56 1.68 17.21 -12.86
CA LYS A 56 2.79 16.99 -13.79
C LYS A 56 2.72 15.64 -14.49
N PRO A 57 3.40 15.46 -15.63
CA PRO A 57 3.48 14.18 -16.32
C PRO A 57 4.08 13.08 -15.42
N LYS A 58 3.44 11.92 -15.37
CA LYS A 58 3.97 10.74 -14.66
C LYS A 58 5.36 10.28 -15.14
N SER A 59 5.79 10.70 -16.33
CA SER A 59 7.15 10.47 -16.85
C SER A 59 8.24 11.20 -16.06
N GLU A 60 7.89 12.22 -15.28
CA GLU A 60 8.82 12.92 -14.38
C GLU A 60 9.05 12.17 -13.05
N ILE A 61 8.30 11.11 -12.77
CA ILE A 61 8.53 10.26 -11.59
C ILE A 61 9.83 9.49 -11.79
N THR A 62 10.77 9.64 -10.87
CA THR A 62 12.11 9.03 -10.96
C THR A 62 12.31 7.86 -10.01
N HIS A 63 11.57 7.84 -8.89
CA HIS A 63 11.64 6.80 -7.88
C HIS A 63 10.24 6.34 -7.46
N LEU A 64 10.12 5.07 -7.12
CA LEU A 64 8.92 4.49 -6.52
C LEU A 64 9.30 3.80 -5.22
N ILE A 65 8.64 4.18 -4.13
CA ILE A 65 8.68 3.45 -2.86
C ILE A 65 7.30 2.81 -2.69
N PHE A 66 7.25 1.48 -2.63
CA PHE A 66 6.02 0.75 -2.35
C PHE A 66 6.15 0.04 -1.00
N CYS A 67 5.13 0.17 -0.18
CA CYS A 67 5.09 -0.34 1.18
C CYS A 67 3.80 -1.13 1.41
N THR A 68 3.93 -2.31 2.01
CA THR A 68 2.80 -3.14 2.45
C THR A 68 3.26 -4.07 3.56
N THR A 69 2.38 -4.32 4.52
CA THR A 69 2.54 -5.36 5.53
C THR A 69 1.88 -6.67 5.10
N SER A 70 0.95 -6.58 4.14
CA SER A 70 0.21 -7.70 3.57
C SER A 70 0.91 -8.29 2.35
N GLY A 71 1.01 -9.61 2.33
CA GLY A 71 1.42 -10.39 1.14
C GLY A 71 2.87 -10.16 0.69
N VAL A 72 3.39 -11.10 -0.09
CA VAL A 72 4.71 -11.02 -0.72
C VAL A 72 4.69 -11.71 -2.07
N ASP A 73 5.33 -11.09 -3.06
CA ASP A 73 5.49 -11.69 -4.40
C ASP A 73 6.78 -11.23 -5.07
N MET A 74 7.21 -11.99 -6.08
CA MET A 74 8.35 -11.69 -6.92
C MET A 74 8.03 -12.04 -8.39
N PRO A 75 7.87 -11.05 -9.29
CA PRO A 75 8.07 -9.61 -9.09
C PRO A 75 7.07 -8.95 -8.13
N GLY A 76 7.58 -8.05 -7.27
CA GLY A 76 6.79 -7.44 -6.19
C GLY A 76 5.74 -6.42 -6.63
N ALA A 77 4.94 -5.97 -5.66
CA ALA A 77 3.87 -4.99 -5.88
C ALA A 77 4.37 -3.66 -6.47
N ASP A 78 5.61 -3.27 -6.16
CA ASP A 78 6.31 -2.14 -6.78
C ASP A 78 6.49 -2.31 -8.31
N TYR A 79 6.84 -3.52 -8.76
CA TYR A 79 6.96 -3.82 -10.19
C TYR A 79 5.58 -3.85 -10.86
N GLN A 80 4.60 -4.47 -10.23
CA GLN A 80 3.23 -4.52 -10.76
C GLN A 80 2.67 -3.10 -10.90
N LEU A 81 2.90 -2.23 -9.93
CA LEU A 81 2.45 -0.85 -9.96
C LEU A 81 3.09 -0.05 -11.11
N ILE A 82 4.39 -0.24 -11.40
CA ILE A 82 5.02 0.38 -12.59
C ILE A 82 4.25 0.02 -13.86
N LYS A 83 3.85 -1.25 -14.01
CA LYS A 83 3.11 -1.72 -15.18
C LYS A 83 1.71 -1.12 -15.24
N LEU A 84 0.97 -1.15 -14.13
CA LEU A 84 -0.39 -0.60 -14.04
C LEU A 84 -0.41 0.90 -14.38
N LEU A 85 0.48 1.68 -13.76
CA LEU A 85 0.59 3.11 -14.01
C LEU A 85 1.30 3.46 -15.32
N ASN A 86 1.85 2.48 -16.06
CA ASN A 86 2.70 2.68 -17.23
C ASN A 86 3.79 3.75 -16.98
N LEU A 87 4.54 3.59 -15.89
CA LEU A 87 5.69 4.44 -15.56
C LEU A 87 6.90 4.07 -16.39
N ASN A 88 7.92 4.93 -16.42
CA ASN A 88 9.18 4.64 -17.09
C ASN A 88 9.82 3.38 -16.47
N PRO A 89 10.22 2.36 -17.27
CA PRO A 89 10.91 1.17 -16.75
C PRO A 89 12.22 1.45 -16.01
N SER A 90 12.82 2.63 -16.18
CA SER A 90 14.04 3.05 -15.48
C SER A 90 13.80 3.61 -14.07
N VAL A 91 12.53 3.74 -13.63
CA VAL A 91 12.19 4.19 -12.27
C VAL A 91 12.89 3.31 -11.24
N LYS A 92 13.61 3.95 -10.32
CA LYS A 92 14.31 3.25 -9.23
C LYS A 92 13.29 2.85 -8.17
N ARG A 93 13.20 1.54 -7.90
CA ARG A 93 12.18 0.98 -7.00
C ARG A 93 12.75 0.60 -5.65
N PHE A 94 11.94 0.82 -4.62
CA PHE A 94 12.17 0.38 -3.24
C PHE A 94 10.92 -0.32 -2.74
N MET A 95 10.98 -1.63 -2.61
CA MET A 95 9.90 -2.45 -2.08
C MET A 95 10.14 -2.73 -0.59
N LEU A 96 9.20 -2.34 0.26
CA LEU A 96 9.26 -2.55 1.71
C LEU A 96 8.11 -3.46 2.13
N TYR A 97 8.41 -4.75 2.30
CA TYR A 97 7.47 -5.73 2.84
C TYR A 97 7.57 -5.83 4.36
N HIS A 98 6.46 -6.19 5.01
CA HIS A 98 6.37 -6.58 6.42
C HIS A 98 6.99 -5.59 7.41
N GLN A 99 6.78 -4.29 7.17
CA GLN A 99 7.29 -3.24 8.06
C GLN A 99 6.28 -2.87 9.17
N GLY A 100 5.01 -3.19 9.04
CA GLY A 100 3.99 -2.88 10.04
C GLY A 100 3.67 -1.38 10.14
N CYS A 101 2.94 -0.99 11.18
CA CYS A 101 2.26 0.31 11.21
C CYS A 101 3.19 1.54 11.24
N PHE A 102 4.48 1.38 11.56
CA PHE A 102 5.44 2.49 11.56
C PHE A 102 5.98 2.82 10.15
N VAL A 103 5.67 2.00 9.15
CA VAL A 103 6.23 2.10 7.79
C VAL A 103 5.99 3.46 7.15
N GLY A 104 4.88 4.14 7.48
CA GLY A 104 4.59 5.49 7.00
C GLY A 104 5.73 6.49 7.29
N GLY A 105 6.31 6.44 8.49
CA GLY A 105 7.46 7.27 8.82
C GLY A 105 8.73 6.83 8.10
N THR A 106 8.93 5.51 7.96
CA THR A 106 10.08 4.92 7.25
C THR A 106 10.13 5.33 5.78
N VAL A 107 9.00 5.27 5.07
CA VAL A 107 8.95 5.61 3.64
C VAL A 107 9.12 7.10 3.40
N LEU A 108 8.61 7.95 4.29
CA LEU A 108 8.83 9.40 4.21
C LEU A 108 10.29 9.77 4.47
N ARG A 109 10.93 9.12 5.46
CA ARG A 109 12.36 9.29 5.71
C ARG A 109 13.20 8.88 4.50
N LEU A 110 12.90 7.73 3.89
CA LEU A 110 13.57 7.28 2.68
C LEU A 110 13.31 8.23 1.50
N ALA A 111 12.06 8.67 1.31
CA ALA A 111 11.70 9.59 0.24
C ALA A 111 12.43 10.94 0.36
N LYS A 112 12.58 11.46 1.58
CA LYS A 112 13.38 12.66 1.87
C LYS A 112 14.81 12.51 1.35
N ASP A 113 15.51 11.45 1.75
CA ASP A 113 16.90 11.22 1.36
C ASP A 113 17.03 11.07 -0.17
N LEU A 114 16.09 10.38 -0.81
CA LEU A 114 16.08 10.21 -2.27
C LEU A 114 15.81 11.53 -3.00
N ALA A 115 14.83 12.32 -2.53
CA ALA A 115 14.45 13.57 -3.15
C ALA A 115 15.53 14.66 -2.98
N GLU A 116 16.17 14.75 -1.82
CA GLU A 116 17.18 15.78 -1.53
C GLU A 116 18.53 15.46 -2.18
N ASN A 117 18.92 14.19 -2.29
CA ASN A 117 20.22 13.80 -2.86
C ASN A 117 20.21 13.64 -4.39
N ASN A 118 19.06 13.72 -5.05
CA ASN A 118 18.95 13.58 -6.50
C ASN A 118 18.25 14.80 -7.10
N VAL A 119 19.02 15.67 -7.77
CA VAL A 119 18.48 16.90 -8.40
C VAL A 119 17.33 16.55 -9.35
N GLY A 120 16.18 17.21 -9.17
CA GLY A 120 14.99 17.00 -9.99
C GLY A 120 14.21 15.72 -9.68
N ALA A 121 14.57 14.95 -8.65
CA ALA A 121 13.85 13.74 -8.32
C ALA A 121 12.41 14.01 -7.84
N ARG A 122 11.52 13.11 -8.26
CA ARG A 122 10.13 13.05 -7.83
C ARG A 122 9.85 11.61 -7.44
N VAL A 123 9.65 11.41 -6.14
CA VAL A 123 9.51 10.11 -5.49
C VAL A 123 8.03 9.86 -5.28
N LEU A 124 7.47 8.89 -5.98
CA LEU A 124 6.15 8.38 -5.73
C LEU A 124 6.23 7.39 -4.56
N VAL A 125 5.54 7.70 -3.46
CA VAL A 125 5.41 6.80 -2.32
C VAL A 125 4.00 6.23 -2.32
N VAL A 126 3.89 4.92 -2.16
CA VAL A 126 2.61 4.21 -2.07
C VAL A 126 2.66 3.27 -0.89
N CYS A 127 1.66 3.36 -0.03
CA CYS A 127 1.40 2.37 1.01
C CYS A 127 0.02 1.79 0.79
N SER A 128 -0.08 0.47 0.64
CA SER A 128 -1.31 -0.26 0.35
C SER A 128 -1.41 -1.42 1.32
N GLU A 129 -2.51 -1.52 2.05
CA GLU A 129 -2.71 -2.50 3.13
C GLU A 129 -4.08 -3.15 2.99
N ILE A 130 -4.10 -4.49 3.09
CA ILE A 130 -5.31 -5.30 3.00
C ILE A 130 -5.27 -6.35 4.12
N ILE A 131 -6.27 -6.36 4.99
CA ILE A 131 -6.28 -7.15 6.22
C ILE A 131 -6.50 -8.64 6.02
N VAL A 132 -6.69 -9.09 4.77
CA VAL A 132 -6.87 -10.51 4.40
C VAL A 132 -5.79 -11.39 5.01
N ASP A 133 -4.55 -10.92 5.16
CA ASP A 133 -3.47 -11.71 5.78
C ASP A 133 -3.70 -11.99 7.29
N THR A 134 -4.42 -11.09 7.95
CA THR A 134 -4.64 -11.11 9.40
C THR A 134 -6.03 -11.55 9.82
N PHE A 135 -7.01 -11.59 8.90
CA PHE A 135 -8.38 -11.99 9.17
C PHE A 135 -8.45 -13.46 9.59
N ARG A 136 -9.10 -13.77 10.72
CA ARG A 136 -9.23 -15.16 11.20
C ARG A 136 -10.39 -15.31 12.16
N GLY A 137 -10.81 -16.55 12.39
CA GLY A 137 -11.81 -16.89 13.40
C GLY A 137 -11.39 -16.45 14.82
N PRO A 138 -12.35 -16.16 15.72
CA PRO A 138 -12.04 -15.78 17.09
C PRO A 138 -11.51 -16.97 17.92
N ASN A 139 -10.69 -16.68 18.93
CA ASN A 139 -10.23 -17.66 19.92
C ASN A 139 -10.08 -16.98 21.29
N GLU A 140 -10.68 -17.56 22.32
CA GLU A 140 -10.68 -17.03 23.70
C GLU A 140 -9.27 -16.92 24.30
N ASN A 141 -8.34 -17.77 23.86
CA ASN A 141 -6.95 -17.76 24.31
C ASN A 141 -6.08 -16.72 23.58
N HIS A 142 -6.62 -15.96 22.61
CA HIS A 142 -5.90 -14.97 21.83
C HIS A 142 -6.67 -13.66 21.70
N ILE A 143 -6.85 -13.00 22.85
CA ILE A 143 -7.59 -11.73 22.97
C ILE A 143 -6.98 -10.63 22.09
N ASP A 144 -5.66 -10.59 21.93
CA ASP A 144 -4.98 -9.60 21.08
C ASP A 144 -5.43 -9.69 19.62
N SER A 145 -5.75 -10.89 19.13
CA SER A 145 -6.32 -11.09 17.79
C SER A 145 -7.70 -10.44 17.67
N LEU A 146 -8.54 -10.52 18.71
CA LEU A 146 -9.86 -9.87 18.73
C LEU A 146 -9.73 -8.35 18.65
N VAL A 147 -8.74 -7.79 19.35
CA VAL A 147 -8.41 -6.36 19.25
C VAL A 147 -8.02 -6.01 17.82
N GLY A 148 -7.15 -6.83 17.19
CA GLY A 148 -6.79 -6.67 15.78
C GLY A 148 -8.00 -6.70 14.83
N GLN A 149 -8.87 -7.71 14.97
CA GLN A 149 -10.09 -7.84 14.15
C GLN A 149 -11.06 -6.66 14.32
N ALA A 150 -11.02 -5.95 15.45
CA ALA A 150 -11.83 -4.76 15.70
C ALA A 150 -11.22 -3.46 15.15
N LEU A 151 -9.89 -3.38 15.07
CA LEU A 151 -9.16 -2.15 14.72
C LEU A 151 -8.79 -2.05 13.24
N PHE A 152 -8.25 -3.12 12.65
CA PHE A 152 -7.64 -3.04 11.32
C PHE A 152 -8.69 -2.93 10.21
N GLY A 153 -8.34 -2.20 9.15
CA GLY A 153 -9.12 -2.11 7.92
C GLY A 153 -8.20 -1.88 6.73
N ASP A 154 -8.78 -1.96 5.54
CA ASP A 154 -8.05 -1.84 4.29
C ASP A 154 -7.91 -0.38 3.89
N GLY A 155 -6.82 -0.06 3.20
CA GLY A 155 -6.57 1.29 2.75
C GLY A 155 -5.32 1.40 1.89
N ALA A 156 -5.32 2.40 1.00
CA ALA A 156 -4.11 2.80 0.31
C ALA A 156 -3.93 4.32 0.40
N SER A 157 -2.67 4.74 0.39
CA SER A 157 -2.30 6.15 0.38
C SER A 157 -1.12 6.34 -0.55
N SER A 158 -1.02 7.54 -1.11
CA SER A 158 0.11 7.90 -1.94
C SER A 158 0.46 9.37 -1.79
N VAL A 159 1.75 9.66 -1.84
CA VAL A 159 2.30 11.01 -1.82
C VAL A 159 3.42 11.12 -2.86
N ILE A 160 3.59 12.33 -3.40
CA ILE A 160 4.72 12.66 -4.26
C ILE A 160 5.66 13.58 -3.48
N VAL A 161 6.91 13.17 -3.35
CA VAL A 161 7.95 13.89 -2.60
C VAL A 161 9.01 14.38 -3.57
N GLY A 162 9.40 15.65 -3.45
CA GLY A 162 10.44 16.26 -4.26
C GLY A 162 11.13 17.39 -3.51
N ALA A 163 12.40 17.64 -3.86
CA ALA A 163 13.11 18.85 -3.44
C ALA A 163 12.94 19.96 -4.49
N ASN A 164 13.10 21.21 -4.05
CA ASN A 164 12.99 22.42 -4.87
C ASN A 164 11.66 22.50 -5.63
N PRO A 165 10.55 22.75 -4.91
CA PRO A 165 9.23 22.71 -5.51
C PRO A 165 9.05 23.85 -6.53
N ASP A 166 8.38 23.54 -7.63
CA ASP A 166 7.81 24.56 -8.52
C ASP A 166 6.56 25.13 -7.85
N THR A 167 6.70 26.26 -7.14
CA THR A 167 5.62 26.85 -6.33
C THR A 167 4.40 27.31 -7.12
N THR A 168 4.46 27.29 -8.47
CA THR A 168 3.30 27.61 -9.32
C THR A 168 2.31 26.44 -9.43
N ILE A 169 2.81 25.20 -9.30
CA ILE A 169 2.05 23.96 -9.50
C ILE A 169 2.07 23.12 -8.21
N GLU A 170 3.25 22.95 -7.63
CA GLU A 170 3.50 22.06 -6.50
C GLU A 170 3.18 22.77 -5.18
N ARG A 171 2.29 22.16 -4.41
CA ARG A 171 1.89 22.63 -3.08
C ARG A 171 1.92 21.47 -2.09
N PRO A 172 2.36 21.69 -0.84
CA PRO A 172 2.45 20.63 0.15
C PRO A 172 1.04 20.17 0.59
N HIS A 173 0.66 18.95 0.22
CA HIS A 173 -0.61 18.33 0.61
C HIS A 173 -0.44 16.81 0.85
N LEU A 174 -1.25 16.25 1.76
CA LEU A 174 -1.28 14.83 2.11
C LEU A 174 -2.69 14.28 1.85
N ILE A 175 -2.80 13.22 1.05
CA ILE A 175 -4.08 12.57 0.71
C ILE A 175 -4.17 11.21 1.41
N PHE A 176 -5.29 10.96 2.09
CA PHE A 176 -5.66 9.64 2.62
C PHE A 176 -6.87 9.09 1.87
N MET A 177 -6.81 7.83 1.41
CA MET A 177 -8.00 7.11 0.93
C MET A 177 -8.40 6.03 1.95
N GLY A 178 -9.62 6.17 2.45
CA GLY A 178 -10.35 5.16 3.21
C GLY A 178 -11.59 4.77 2.42
#